data_AF-A0A1H6HE12-F1
#
_entry.id   AF-A0A1H6HE12-F1
#
_cell.length_a   1.000
_cell.length_b   1.000
_cell.length_c   1.000
_cell.angle_alpha   90.00
_cell.angle_beta   90.00
_cell.angle_gamma   90.00
#
_symmetry.space_group_name_H-M   'P 1'
#
loop_
_entity.id
_entity.type
_entity.pdbx_description
1 polymer ?
#
loop_
_entity_poly.entity_id
_entity_poly.type
_entity_poly.pdbx_seq_one_letter_code
_entity_poly.pdbx_strand_id
1 'polypeptide(L)' 'MKNLRKLSKNSLKTIIGGNAPLCDSGYMACRVGKTPSGAPIWECLPSCRP' A
#
# COMPACT_ATOMS: atom_id res chain seq x y z
N MET A 1 11.01 -14.66 9.76
CA MET A 1 11.96 -13.53 9.88
C MET A 1 12.44 -13.44 11.32
N LYS A 2 13.75 -13.58 11.58
CA LYS A 2 14.35 -13.44 12.92
C LYS A 2 15.02 -12.06 13.00
N ASN A 3 14.78 -11.29 14.06
CA ASN A 3 15.32 -9.94 14.35
C ASN A 3 14.55 -8.70 13.82
N LEU A 4 13.22 -8.71 13.79
CA LEU A 4 12.45 -7.48 13.57
C LEU A 4 12.36 -6.68 14.89
N ARG A 5 12.99 -5.50 14.94
CA ARG A 5 12.81 -4.55 16.06
C ARG A 5 11.56 -3.72 15.85
N LYS A 6 10.73 -3.58 16.89
CA LYS A 6 9.55 -2.72 16.85
C LYS A 6 10.00 -1.27 16.64
N LEU A 7 9.46 -0.61 15.62
CA LEU A 7 9.70 0.82 15.38
C LEU A 7 9.12 1.65 16.52
N SER A 8 9.80 2.76 16.86
CA SER A 8 9.28 3.75 17.80
C SER A 8 8.03 4.43 17.21
N LYS A 9 7.14 4.95 18.07
CA LYS A 9 5.95 5.71 17.60
C LYS A 9 6.32 6.90 16.71
N ASN A 10 7.44 7.56 16.99
CA ASN A 10 7.90 8.70 16.20
C ASN A 10 8.37 8.24 14.81
N SER A 11 9.10 7.12 14.73
CA SER A 11 9.52 6.52 13.45
C SER A 11 8.36 5.99 12.63
N LEU A 12 7.26 5.57 13.25
CA LEU A 12 6.06 5.16 12.51
C LEU A 12 5.39 6.36 11.81
N LYS A 13 5.38 7.54 12.46
CA LYS A 13 4.79 8.76 11.89
C LYS A 13 5.58 9.32 10.70
N THR A 14 6.87 8.96 10.58
CA THR A 14 7.70 9.37 9.44
C THR A 14 7.50 8.46 8.21
N ILE A 15 6.76 7.36 8.35
CA ILE A 15 6.41 6.53 7.20
C ILE A 15 5.36 7.27 6.39
N ILE A 16 5.78 7.78 5.23
CA ILE A 16 4.86 8.33 4.24
C ILE A 16 4.25 7.13 3.50
N GLY A 17 3.00 6.82 3.82
CA GLY A 17 2.22 5.82 3.08
C GLY A 17 2.04 6.27 1.63
N GLY A 18 2.03 5.30 0.70
CA GLY A 18 1.70 5.59 -0.69
C GLY A 18 0.24 6.03 -0.87
N ASN A 19 -0.12 6.51 -2.07
CA ASN A 19 -1.47 6.92 -2.45
C ASN A 19 -2.44 5.74 -2.69
N ALA A 20 -2.32 4.65 -1.93
CA ALA A 20 -3.27 3.55 -2.03
C ALA A 20 -4.64 4.00 -1.46
N PRO A 21 -5.75 3.81 -2.18
CA PRO A 21 -7.08 4.17 -1.70
C PRO A 21 -7.51 3.28 -0.54
N LEU A 22 -8.43 3.79 0.27
CA LEU A 22 -9.23 2.95 1.15
C LEU A 22 -10.30 2.25 0.31
N CYS A 23 -10.42 0.94 0.48
CA CYS A 23 -11.42 0.13 -0.22
C CYS A 23 -12.50 -0.34 0.74
N ASP A 24 -13.69 -0.62 0.20
CA ASP A 24 -14.80 -1.19 0.94
C ASP A 24 -14.50 -2.62 1.43
N SER A 25 -15.33 -3.10 2.36
CA SER A 25 -15.22 -4.45 2.91
C SER A 25 -15.25 -5.51 1.81
N GLY A 26 -14.27 -6.41 1.81
CA GLY A 26 -14.12 -7.46 0.80
C GLY A 26 -13.26 -7.07 -0.41
N TYR A 27 -12.81 -5.82 -0.50
CA TYR A 27 -11.91 -5.32 -1.54
C TYR A 27 -10.60 -4.81 -0.92
N MET A 28 -9.52 -4.83 -1.71
CA MET A 28 -8.20 -4.32 -1.32
C MET A 28 -7.60 -3.47 -2.43
N ALA A 29 -6.77 -2.49 -2.05
CA ALA A 29 -6.08 -1.65 -3.02
C ALA A 29 -4.96 -2.43 -3.71
N CYS A 30 -5.13 -2.69 -5.01
CA CYS A 30 -4.18 -3.40 -5.85
C CYS A 30 -3.52 -2.44 -6.83
N ARG A 31 -2.20 -2.60 -7.01
CA ARG A 31 -1.47 -1.85 -8.03
C ARG A 31 -1.64 -2.55 -9.38
N VAL A 32 -2.47 -1.99 -10.25
CA VAL A 32 -2.76 -2.54 -11.58
C VAL A 32 -1.81 -2.03 -12.67
N GLY A 33 -1.07 -0.97 -12.39
CA GLY A 33 -0.15 -0.39 -13.36
C GLY A 33 0.57 0.86 -12.87
N LYS A 34 1.04 1.66 -13.82
CA LYS A 34 1.69 2.96 -13.58
C LYS A 34 1.24 3.98 -14.63
N THR A 35 1.13 5.24 -14.23
CA THR A 35 0.91 6.36 -15.15
C THR A 35 2.17 6.60 -16.00
N PRO A 36 2.10 7.41 -17.09
CA PRO A 36 3.28 7.81 -17.86
C PRO A 36 4.33 8.53 -17.01
N SER A 37 3.92 9.22 -15.95
CA SER A 37 4.80 9.86 -14.97
C SER A 37 5.41 8.90 -13.93
N GLY A 38 5.09 7.60 -14.01
CA GLY A 38 5.62 6.57 -13.11
C GLY A 38 4.87 6.42 -11.78
N ALA A 39 3.80 7.19 -11.56
CA ALA A 39 2.97 7.05 -10.37
C ALA A 39 2.17 5.73 -10.42
N PRO A 40 2.04 4.99 -9.30
CA PRO A 40 1.27 3.75 -9.29
C PRO A 40 -0.22 4.03 -9.55
N ILE A 41 -0.84 3.21 -10.39
CA ILE A 41 -2.29 3.17 -10.57
C ILE A 41 -2.85 2.13 -9.60
N TRP A 42 -3.82 2.55 -8.80
CA TRP A 42 -4.46 1.73 -7.79
C TRP A 42 -5.93 1.47 -8.14
N GLU A 43 -6.39 0.24 -7.95
CA GLU A 43 -7.79 -0.15 -8.05
C GLU A 43 -8.21 -1.01 -6.87
N CYS A 44 -9.46 -0.91 -6.44
CA CYS A 44 -10.01 -1.78 -5.41
C CYS A 44 -10.49 -3.08 -6.05
N LEU A 45 -9.79 -4.18 -5.78
CA LEU A 45 -10.10 -5.52 -6.30
C LEU A 45 -10.32 -6.51 -5.15
N PRO A 46 -11.12 -7.56 -5.35
CA PRO A 46 -11.31 -8.59 -4.32
C PRO A 46 -10.03 -9.40 -4.03
N SER A 47 -9.07 -9.42 -4.98
CA SER A 47 -7.76 -10.02 -4.79
C SER A 47 -6.74 -9.42 -5.76
N CYS A 48 -5.53 -9.10 -5.29
CA CYS A 48 -4.43 -8.75 -6.18
C CYS A 48 -3.82 -10.03 -6.75
N ARG A 49 -4.24 -10.43 -7.95
CA ARG A 49 -3.59 -11.54 -8.66
C ARG A 49 -2.33 -11.03 -9.38
N PRO A 50 -1.23 -11.80 -9.34
CA PRO A 50 0.02 -11.46 -10.03
C PRO A 50 -0.12 -11.51 -11.55
#